data_AF-A0A524HF22-F1
#
_entry.id   AF-A0A524HF22-F1
#
_cell.length_a   1.000
_cell.length_b   1.000
_cell.length_c   1.000
_cell.angle_alpha   90.00
_cell.angle_beta   90.00
_cell.angle_gamma   90.00
#
_symmetry.space_group_name_H-M   'P 1'
#
loop_
_entity.id
_entity.type
_entity.pdbx_description
1 polymer ?
#
loop_
_entity_poly.entity_id
_entity_poly.type
_entity_poly.pdbx_seq_one_letter_code
_entity_poly.pdbx_strand_id
1 'polypeptide(L)'
;MPARLQKLLSICRETGKFGNTFRKLFLKLTGGKNSMKTYPECYTCIFRQAVTAVKLNCPDQNLQIQTLQKVLNTLAEIDDKLSPSAIAGETNRVIRESIGVDDLYQADKISSHKNAIRYLDDLRTLLKQSQDPLEQGLKISAAGNIIDIVHANDYDLWEEVETTVSQDLQGEGLEAFRKKVNEVPHLLYLADNVGETVFDRVFIESLDIPVMYAVKSGPVLNDATLKDALAAGIDQVAEIVETGSWAPGTILYQSSDKFQQLFKASPLVLSKGQANYETMDEQGEKVFFLLRVKCPVLSERLNVPLGNLVLKQGNPLN
;
A
#
# COMPACT_ATOMS: atom_id res chain seq x y z
N MET A 1 12.37 -12.83 -21.82
CA MET A 1 13.49 -13.25 -20.93
C MET A 1 13.96 -14.63 -21.35
N PRO A 2 15.27 -14.93 -21.36
CA PRO A 2 15.75 -16.27 -21.69
C PRO A 2 15.29 -17.30 -20.65
N ALA A 3 14.89 -18.50 -21.08
CA ALA A 3 14.32 -19.56 -20.23
C ALA A 3 15.21 -19.97 -19.03
N ARG A 4 16.54 -19.79 -19.13
CA ARG A 4 17.48 -20.02 -18.02
C ARG A 4 17.32 -19.02 -16.88
N LEU A 5 16.96 -17.77 -17.18
CA LEU A 5 16.73 -16.73 -16.18
C LEU A 5 15.42 -17.00 -15.42
N GLN A 6 14.38 -17.47 -16.11
CA GLN A 6 13.11 -17.87 -15.48
C GLN A 6 13.26 -19.04 -14.51
N LYS A 7 14.11 -20.03 -14.84
CA LYS A 7 14.35 -21.20 -13.98
C LYS A 7 15.17 -20.86 -12.72
N LEU A 8 16.13 -19.94 -12.84
CA LEU A 8 16.82 -19.37 -11.68
C LEU A 8 15.88 -18.52 -10.81
N LEU A 9 14.96 -17.75 -11.44
CA LEU A 9 13.97 -16.94 -10.74
C LEU A 9 12.97 -17.78 -9.93
N SER A 10 12.54 -18.96 -10.41
CA SER A 10 11.60 -19.80 -9.64
C SER A 10 12.26 -20.42 -8.40
N ILE A 11 13.49 -20.92 -8.52
CA ILE A 11 14.27 -21.49 -7.41
C ILE A 11 14.62 -20.42 -6.35
N CYS A 12 14.83 -19.17 -6.78
CA CYS A 12 15.15 -18.05 -5.88
C CYS A 12 13.92 -17.43 -5.20
N ARG A 13 12.72 -17.52 -5.79
CA ARG A 13 11.45 -17.05 -5.19
C ARG A 13 11.03 -17.89 -3.98
N GLU A 14 11.38 -19.17 -3.94
CA GLU A 14 11.04 -20.08 -2.85
C GLU A 14 11.89 -19.88 -1.58
N THR A 15 13.07 -19.25 -1.68
CA THR A 15 14.06 -19.23 -0.59
C THR A 15 14.24 -17.89 0.11
N GLY A 16 13.66 -16.80 -0.41
CA GLY A 16 13.67 -15.46 0.22
C GLY A 16 15.05 -14.79 0.39
N LYS A 17 16.15 -15.46 0.08
CA LYS A 17 17.53 -14.99 0.31
C LYS A 17 18.18 -14.56 -1.00
N PHE A 18 18.16 -13.25 -1.26
CA PHE A 18 19.04 -12.65 -2.27
C PHE A 18 20.38 -12.26 -1.65
N GLY A 19 21.48 -12.46 -2.37
CA GLY A 19 22.69 -11.67 -2.15
C GLY A 19 22.53 -10.27 -2.76
N ASN A 20 23.02 -9.22 -2.08
CA ASN A 20 22.88 -7.81 -2.48
C ASN A 20 23.22 -7.53 -3.96
N THR A 21 24.24 -8.21 -4.52
CA THR A 21 24.71 -8.00 -5.90
C THR A 21 23.70 -8.45 -6.97
N PHE A 22 23.07 -9.62 -6.78
CA PHE A 22 22.13 -10.15 -7.78
C PHE A 22 20.81 -9.37 -7.76
N ARG A 23 20.38 -8.88 -6.59
CA ARG A 23 19.19 -8.05 -6.43
C ARG A 23 19.34 -6.68 -7.07
N LYS A 24 20.50 -6.02 -6.90
CA LYS A 24 20.82 -4.77 -7.59
C LYS A 24 20.81 -4.93 -9.11
N LEU A 25 21.42 -6.01 -9.62
CA LEU A 25 21.40 -6.32 -11.05
C LEU A 25 19.98 -6.61 -11.56
N PHE A 26 19.17 -7.33 -10.78
CA PHE A 26 17.78 -7.61 -11.11
C PHE A 26 16.93 -6.34 -11.18
N LEU A 27 16.96 -5.50 -10.13
CA LEU A 27 16.25 -4.21 -10.10
C LEU A 27 16.64 -3.30 -11.26
N LYS A 28 17.93 -3.28 -11.64
CA LYS A 28 18.44 -2.52 -12.79
C LYS A 28 17.98 -3.08 -14.15
N LEU A 29 17.73 -4.39 -14.24
CA LEU A 29 17.27 -5.06 -15.47
C LEU A 29 15.74 -5.07 -15.61
N THR A 30 15.00 -4.98 -14.51
CA THR A 30 13.53 -4.94 -14.48
C THR A 30 12.96 -3.55 -14.15
N GLY A 31 13.84 -2.58 -13.93
CA GLY A 31 13.48 -1.21 -13.55
C GLY A 31 12.64 -0.49 -14.60
N GLY A 32 11.40 -0.20 -14.21
CA GLY A 32 10.71 1.04 -14.56
C GLY A 32 10.31 1.23 -16.02
N LYS A 33 9.60 0.27 -16.63
CA LYS A 33 8.74 0.65 -17.77
C LYS A 33 7.37 1.20 -17.34
N ASN A 34 6.89 0.93 -16.11
CA ASN A 34 5.47 1.04 -15.75
C ASN A 34 5.15 1.69 -14.38
N SER A 35 6.03 2.52 -13.81
CA SER A 35 5.86 3.09 -12.46
C SER A 35 6.20 4.58 -12.39
N MET A 36 5.66 5.28 -11.39
CA MET A 36 6.01 6.67 -11.11
C MET A 36 7.53 6.80 -10.88
N LYS A 37 8.15 7.84 -11.44
CA LYS A 37 9.58 8.11 -11.28
C LYS A 37 9.87 8.78 -9.94
N THR A 38 11.08 8.61 -9.45
CA THR A 38 11.55 9.24 -8.21
C THR A 38 11.96 10.71 -8.44
N TYR A 39 11.63 11.58 -7.49
CA TYR A 39 11.97 13.01 -7.48
C TYR A 39 12.94 13.34 -6.33
N PRO A 40 13.68 14.47 -6.37
CA PRO A 40 14.61 14.83 -5.31
C PRO A 40 13.98 14.84 -3.90
N GLU A 41 12.74 15.30 -3.78
CA GLU A 41 11.96 15.34 -2.54
C GLU A 41 11.78 13.94 -1.95
N CYS A 42 11.64 12.92 -2.80
CA CYS A 42 11.47 11.53 -2.40
C CYS A 42 12.69 11.01 -1.63
N TYR A 43 13.92 11.38 -2.03
CA TYR A 43 15.13 10.97 -1.30
C TYR A 43 15.11 11.45 0.14
N THR A 44 14.75 12.72 0.36
CA THR A 44 14.68 13.30 1.71
C THR A 44 13.56 12.67 2.54
N CYS A 45 12.41 12.38 1.92
CA CYS A 45 11.29 11.71 2.57
C CYS A 45 11.68 10.29 3.02
N ILE A 46 12.26 9.50 2.13
CA ILE A 46 12.67 8.12 2.40
C ILE A 46 13.76 8.07 3.46
N PHE A 47 14.76 8.97 3.39
CA PHE A 47 15.80 9.01 4.41
C PHE A 47 15.27 9.43 5.79
N ARG A 48 14.30 10.35 5.85
CA ARG A 48 13.62 10.70 7.11
C ARG A 48 12.88 9.49 7.69
N GLN A 49 12.15 8.73 6.87
CA GLN A 49 11.50 7.50 7.31
C GLN A 49 12.52 6.49 7.86
N ALA A 50 13.67 6.33 7.19
CA ALA A 50 14.75 5.47 7.66
C ALA A 50 15.30 5.90 9.04
N VAL A 51 15.52 7.20 9.25
CA VAL A 51 15.95 7.75 10.55
C VAL A 51 14.93 7.43 11.65
N THR A 52 13.63 7.64 11.38
CA THR A 52 12.57 7.31 12.34
C THR A 52 12.56 5.81 12.67
N ALA A 53 12.54 4.94 11.66
CA ALA A 53 12.52 3.50 11.85
C ALA A 53 13.73 3.00 12.65
N VAL A 54 14.94 3.50 12.35
CA VAL A 54 16.17 3.15 13.07
C VAL A 54 16.09 3.59 14.53
N LYS A 55 15.64 4.83 14.82
CA LYS A 55 15.53 5.34 16.18
C LYS A 55 14.55 4.56 17.05
N LEU A 56 13.42 4.15 16.48
CA LEU A 56 12.38 3.41 17.19
C LEU A 56 12.80 1.96 17.50
N ASN A 57 13.65 1.36 16.65
CA ASN A 57 13.95 -0.08 16.71
C ASN A 57 15.37 -0.42 17.16
N CYS A 58 16.29 0.54 17.30
CA CYS A 58 17.67 0.28 17.64
C CYS A 58 18.13 1.17 18.80
N PRO A 59 18.33 0.65 20.02
CA PRO A 59 18.81 1.46 21.15
C PRO A 59 20.30 1.82 21.05
N ASP A 60 21.13 1.05 20.33
CA ASP A 60 22.56 1.30 20.17
C ASP A 60 22.82 2.42 19.15
N GLN A 61 23.32 3.56 19.62
CA GLN A 61 23.63 4.73 18.79
C GLN A 61 24.69 4.46 17.70
N ASN A 62 25.70 3.62 17.98
CA ASN A 62 26.71 3.29 16.98
C ASN A 62 26.10 2.46 15.85
N LEU A 63 25.27 1.48 16.19
CA LEU A 63 24.54 0.68 15.21
C LEU A 63 23.51 1.52 14.43
N GLN A 64 22.87 2.51 15.07
CA GLN A 64 22.01 3.48 14.37
C GLN A 64 22.78 4.21 13.26
N ILE A 65 23.94 4.80 13.60
CA ILE A 65 24.76 5.56 12.64
C ILE A 65 25.24 4.65 11.50
N GLN A 66 25.75 3.46 11.82
CA GLN A 66 26.20 2.50 10.80
C GLN A 66 25.06 2.07 9.86
N THR A 67 23.87 1.85 10.40
CA THR A 67 22.68 1.50 9.61
C THR A 67 22.28 2.64 8.69
N LEU A 68 22.27 3.88 9.18
CA LEU A 68 21.95 5.06 8.36
C LEU A 68 23.00 5.32 7.27
N GLN A 69 24.28 5.05 7.53
CA GLN A 69 25.32 5.08 6.49
C GLN A 69 25.05 4.05 5.38
N LYS A 70 24.64 2.83 5.73
CA LYS A 70 24.24 1.82 4.73
C LYS A 70 23.01 2.25 3.92
N VAL A 71 22.04 2.90 4.56
CA VAL A 71 20.87 3.47 3.88
C VAL A 71 21.30 4.56 2.90
N LEU A 72 22.17 5.49 3.30
CA LEU A 72 22.69 6.54 2.41
C LEU A 72 23.44 5.95 1.22
N ASN A 73 24.28 4.93 1.43
CA ASN A 73 24.96 4.24 0.33
C ASN A 73 23.96 3.55 -0.61
N THR A 74 22.89 2.97 -0.06
CA THR A 74 21.82 2.37 -0.87
C THR A 74 21.12 3.42 -1.72
N LEU A 75 20.75 4.56 -1.13
CA LEU A 75 20.15 5.69 -1.85
C LEU A 75 21.08 6.28 -2.91
N ALA A 76 22.39 6.33 -2.66
CA ALA A 76 23.36 6.86 -3.62
C ALA A 76 23.55 5.96 -4.86
N GLU A 77 23.29 4.66 -4.73
CA GLU A 77 23.53 3.65 -5.78
C GLU A 77 22.26 3.17 -6.50
N ILE A 78 21.08 3.47 -5.98
CA ILE A 78 19.81 2.93 -6.49
C ILE A 78 19.41 3.56 -7.82
N ASP A 79 18.75 2.77 -8.67
CA ASP A 79 18.24 3.24 -9.97
C ASP A 79 17.06 4.19 -9.75
N ASP A 80 17.19 5.42 -10.25
CA ASP A 80 16.19 6.49 -10.13
C ASP A 80 14.90 6.21 -10.94
N LYS A 81 14.91 5.18 -11.79
CA LYS A 81 13.74 4.66 -12.50
C LYS A 81 12.83 3.82 -11.61
N LEU A 82 13.28 3.40 -10.43
CA LEU A 82 12.40 2.77 -9.45
C LEU A 82 11.43 3.79 -8.88
N SER A 83 10.25 3.31 -8.48
CA SER A 83 9.31 4.17 -7.77
C SER A 83 9.82 4.54 -6.38
N PRO A 84 9.39 5.67 -5.81
CA PRO A 84 9.74 6.05 -4.45
C PRO A 84 9.42 4.93 -3.45
N SER A 85 8.27 4.28 -3.60
CA SER A 85 7.89 3.12 -2.79
C SER A 85 8.83 1.93 -2.95
N ALA A 86 9.24 1.58 -4.18
CA ALA A 86 10.21 0.50 -4.38
C ALA A 86 11.57 0.80 -3.69
N ILE A 87 12.01 2.06 -3.74
CA ILE A 87 13.22 2.52 -3.03
C ILE A 87 13.01 2.43 -1.50
N ALA A 88 11.86 2.87 -0.99
CA ALA A 88 11.52 2.78 0.44
C ALA A 88 11.50 1.32 0.95
N GLY A 89 11.00 0.38 0.14
CA GLY A 89 11.05 -1.04 0.47
C GLY A 89 12.48 -1.58 0.58
N GLU A 90 13.38 -1.13 -0.29
CA GLU A 90 14.79 -1.53 -0.25
C GLU A 90 15.53 -0.93 0.95
N THR A 91 15.29 0.33 1.30
CA THR A 91 15.88 0.94 2.50
C THR A 91 15.32 0.28 3.78
N ASN A 92 14.02 -0.01 3.83
CA ASN A 92 13.41 -0.76 4.92
C ASN A 92 14.08 -2.13 5.12
N ARG A 93 14.31 -2.89 4.04
CA ARG A 93 15.04 -4.16 4.10
C ARG A 93 16.45 -4.00 4.69
N VAL A 94 17.22 -3.01 4.22
CA VAL A 94 18.58 -2.73 4.72
C VAL A 94 18.58 -2.46 6.23
N ILE A 95 17.57 -1.73 6.72
CA ILE A 95 17.41 -1.45 8.15
C ILE A 95 17.12 -2.73 8.93
N ARG A 96 16.14 -3.54 8.46
CA ARG A 96 15.78 -4.83 9.07
C ARG A 96 16.97 -5.76 9.21
N GLU A 97 17.73 -5.94 8.12
CA GLU A 97 18.91 -6.80 8.11
C GLU A 97 20.05 -6.27 8.98
N SER A 98 20.19 -4.94 9.10
CA SER A 98 21.25 -4.35 9.91
C SER A 98 20.96 -4.42 11.41
N ILE A 99 19.70 -4.27 11.82
CA ILE A 99 19.28 -4.26 13.23
C ILE A 99 18.92 -5.67 13.72
N GLY A 100 18.55 -6.58 12.81
CA GLY A 100 18.09 -7.93 13.16
C GLY A 100 16.64 -7.97 13.64
N VAL A 101 15.80 -7.06 13.13
CA VAL A 101 14.36 -6.97 13.45
C VAL A 101 13.56 -7.21 12.18
N ASP A 102 12.67 -8.21 12.21
CA ASP A 102 11.88 -8.59 11.03
C ASP A 102 10.74 -7.62 10.73
N ASP A 103 10.09 -7.05 11.75
CA ASP A 103 8.96 -6.12 11.61
C ASP A 103 9.22 -4.83 12.39
N LEU A 104 9.73 -3.80 11.70
CA LEU A 104 10.09 -2.51 12.28
C LEU A 104 8.88 -1.68 12.75
N TYR A 105 7.66 -2.05 12.33
CA TYR A 105 6.44 -1.28 12.56
C TYR A 105 5.40 -2.07 13.35
N GLN A 106 5.80 -3.18 13.99
CA GLN A 106 4.86 -4.04 14.71
C GLN A 106 4.06 -3.27 15.78
N ALA A 107 4.73 -2.44 16.57
CA ALA A 107 4.09 -1.64 17.61
C ALA A 107 3.09 -0.63 17.02
N ASP A 108 3.49 0.05 15.95
CA ASP A 108 2.64 1.02 15.25
C ASP A 108 1.40 0.34 14.63
N LYS A 109 1.56 -0.83 14.01
CA LYS A 109 0.46 -1.63 13.46
C LYS A 109 -0.54 -2.06 14.54
N ILE A 110 -0.06 -2.51 15.71
CA ILE A 110 -0.92 -2.88 16.84
C ILE A 110 -1.72 -1.66 17.33
N SER A 111 -1.04 -0.52 17.49
CA SER A 111 -1.68 0.73 17.93
C SER A 111 -2.73 1.20 16.91
N SER A 112 -2.37 1.21 15.63
CA SER A 112 -3.23 1.61 14.51
C SER A 112 -4.48 0.74 14.42
N HIS A 113 -4.34 -0.59 14.50
CA HIS A 113 -5.48 -1.51 14.56
C HIS A 113 -6.38 -1.24 15.77
N LYS A 114 -5.80 -1.10 16.97
CA LYS A 114 -6.55 -0.86 18.21
C LYS A 114 -7.36 0.44 18.15
N ASN A 115 -6.82 1.48 17.52
CA ASN A 115 -7.54 2.73 17.34
C ASN A 115 -8.65 2.56 16.30
N ALA A 116 -8.34 1.94 15.16
CA ALA A 116 -9.29 1.74 14.07
C ALA A 116 -10.52 0.93 14.48
N ILE A 117 -10.33 -0.19 15.18
CA ILE A 117 -11.41 -1.13 15.51
C ILE A 117 -12.48 -0.52 16.41
N ARG A 118 -12.14 0.53 17.17
CA ARG A 118 -13.07 1.23 18.07
C ARG A 118 -14.17 1.98 17.32
N TYR A 119 -13.89 2.38 16.08
CA TYR A 119 -14.80 3.15 15.24
C TYR A 119 -15.67 2.25 14.33
N LEU A 120 -15.53 0.92 14.41
CA LEU A 120 -16.18 0.01 13.45
C LEU A 120 -17.71 0.23 13.36
N ASP A 121 -18.40 0.35 14.50
CA ASP A 121 -19.85 0.53 14.52
C ASP A 121 -20.29 1.95 14.13
N ASP A 122 -19.50 2.96 14.45
CA ASP A 122 -19.75 4.34 14.03
C ASP A 122 -19.58 4.49 12.51
N LEU A 123 -18.53 3.87 11.93
CA LEU A 123 -18.30 3.82 10.49
C LEU A 123 -19.44 3.11 9.75
N ARG A 124 -19.96 2.00 10.30
CA ARG A 124 -21.14 1.31 9.74
C ARG A 124 -22.39 2.20 9.80
N THR A 125 -22.56 2.95 10.88
CA THR A 125 -23.70 3.86 11.03
C THR A 125 -23.62 4.99 10.01
N LEU A 126 -22.45 5.60 9.87
CA LEU A 126 -22.14 6.63 8.88
C LEU A 126 -22.44 6.15 7.44
N LEU A 127 -22.00 4.93 7.09
CA LEU A 127 -22.27 4.31 5.79
C LEU A 127 -23.78 4.12 5.55
N LYS A 128 -24.50 3.55 6.53
CA LYS A 128 -25.95 3.25 6.42
C LYS A 128 -26.81 4.51 6.29
N GLN A 129 -26.37 5.63 6.84
CA GLN A 129 -27.09 6.90 6.78
C GLN A 129 -26.84 7.68 5.49
N SER A 130 -25.88 7.25 4.66
CA SER A 130 -25.57 7.89 3.39
C SER A 130 -26.65 7.68 2.34
N GLN A 131 -26.87 8.71 1.52
CA GLN A 131 -27.69 8.63 0.31
C GLN A 131 -27.00 7.86 -0.82
N ASP A 132 -25.66 7.83 -0.82
CA ASP A 132 -24.84 7.05 -1.74
C ASP A 132 -23.87 6.17 -0.94
N PRO A 133 -24.28 4.94 -0.60
CA PRO A 133 -23.43 4.02 0.16
C PRO A 133 -22.14 3.64 -0.57
N LEU A 134 -22.14 3.61 -1.91
CA LEU A 134 -20.94 3.26 -2.67
C LEU A 134 -19.87 4.36 -2.53
N GLU A 135 -20.25 5.61 -2.79
CA GLU A 135 -19.33 6.74 -2.63
C GLU A 135 -18.88 6.88 -1.17
N GLN A 136 -19.81 6.78 -0.22
CA GLN A 136 -19.48 6.90 1.20
C GLN A 136 -18.53 5.78 1.65
N GLY A 137 -18.73 4.55 1.18
CA GLY A 137 -17.87 3.42 1.49
C GLY A 137 -16.45 3.61 0.94
N LEU A 138 -16.32 4.15 -0.28
CA LEU A 138 -15.01 4.54 -0.85
C LEU A 138 -14.33 5.62 0.00
N LYS A 139 -15.07 6.65 0.43
CA LYS A 139 -14.53 7.71 1.29
C LYS A 139 -14.08 7.18 2.66
N ILE A 140 -14.91 6.36 3.31
CA ILE A 140 -14.58 5.67 4.57
C ILE A 140 -13.30 4.87 4.40
N SER A 141 -13.24 4.01 3.38
CA SER A 141 -12.06 3.19 3.11
C SER A 141 -10.78 4.03 2.88
N ALA A 142 -10.87 5.17 2.21
CA ALA A 142 -9.73 6.06 1.99
C ALA A 142 -9.32 6.89 3.23
N ALA A 143 -10.25 7.10 4.16
CA ALA A 143 -10.01 7.86 5.39
C ALA A 143 -9.19 7.08 6.44
N GLY A 144 -9.14 5.74 6.37
CA GLY A 144 -8.40 4.93 7.35
C GLY A 144 -6.93 5.33 7.53
N ASN A 145 -6.31 5.89 6.48
CA ASN A 145 -4.95 6.43 6.49
C ASN A 145 -4.72 7.58 7.50
N ILE A 146 -5.76 8.19 8.06
CA ILE A 146 -5.68 9.22 9.12
C ILE A 146 -5.04 8.68 10.39
N ILE A 147 -5.32 7.42 10.71
CA ILE A 147 -4.94 6.80 11.98
C ILE A 147 -3.40 6.74 12.14
N ASP A 148 -2.68 6.65 11.03
CA ASP A 148 -1.22 6.58 11.03
C ASP A 148 -0.54 7.96 11.17
N ILE A 149 -1.26 9.06 10.98
CA ILE A 149 -0.70 10.43 10.93
C ILE A 149 -0.87 11.15 12.28
N VAL A 150 -1.94 10.83 13.01
CA VAL A 150 -2.41 11.65 14.12
C VAL A 150 -2.07 10.99 15.46
N HIS A 151 -1.10 11.58 16.18
CA HIS A 151 -0.85 11.28 17.59
C HIS A 151 -1.75 12.14 18.51
N ALA A 152 -3.07 12.08 18.30
CA ALA A 152 -4.04 12.88 19.04
C ALA A 152 -4.94 12.01 19.94
N ASN A 153 -5.79 12.66 20.74
CA ASN A 153 -6.79 11.99 21.56
C ASN A 153 -7.92 11.42 20.67
N ASP A 154 -8.70 10.49 21.21
CA ASP A 154 -9.75 9.76 20.46
C ASP A 154 -10.82 10.66 19.83
N TYR A 155 -11.15 11.79 20.46
CA TYR A 155 -12.16 12.73 19.96
C TYR A 155 -11.66 13.45 18.69
N ASP A 156 -10.42 13.92 18.72
CA ASP A 156 -9.79 14.61 17.59
C ASP A 156 -9.64 13.67 16.37
N LEU A 157 -9.38 12.38 16.64
CA LEU A 157 -9.29 11.35 15.60
C LEU A 157 -10.64 11.11 14.89
N TRP A 158 -11.74 11.06 15.64
CA TRP A 158 -13.07 10.88 15.06
C TRP A 158 -13.49 12.11 14.24
N GLU A 159 -13.24 13.31 14.75
CA GLU A 159 -13.53 14.56 14.03
C GLU A 159 -12.76 14.65 12.70
N GLU A 160 -11.50 14.20 12.66
CA GLU A 160 -10.72 14.14 11.41
C GLU A 160 -11.28 13.08 10.44
N VAL A 161 -11.79 11.95 10.94
CA VAL A 161 -12.50 10.95 10.11
C VAL A 161 -13.76 11.55 9.50
N GLU A 162 -14.62 12.20 10.29
CA GLU A 162 -15.84 12.86 9.82
C GLU A 162 -15.54 14.01 8.83
N THR A 163 -14.51 14.79 9.13
CA THR A 163 -14.04 15.85 8.22
C THR A 163 -13.56 15.26 6.92
N THR A 164 -12.82 14.15 6.94
CA THR A 164 -12.28 13.54 5.71
C THR A 164 -13.37 12.87 4.88
N VAL A 165 -14.31 12.15 5.50
CA VAL A 165 -15.38 11.46 4.76
C VAL A 165 -16.46 12.41 4.24
N SER A 166 -16.52 13.65 4.74
CA SER A 166 -17.42 14.69 4.22
C SER A 166 -16.85 15.43 3.00
N GLN A 167 -15.55 15.25 2.70
CA GLN A 167 -14.92 15.82 1.50
C GLN A 167 -15.42 15.15 0.22
N ASP A 168 -15.34 15.87 -0.89
CA ASP A 168 -15.62 15.34 -2.21
C ASP A 168 -14.53 14.33 -2.65
N LEU A 169 -14.97 13.23 -3.26
CA LEU A 169 -14.06 12.24 -3.83
C LEU A 169 -13.57 12.74 -5.21
N GLN A 170 -12.30 13.14 -5.29
CA GLN A 170 -11.69 13.70 -6.50
C GLN A 170 -11.20 12.61 -7.46
N GLY A 171 -10.74 12.99 -8.66
CA GLY A 171 -10.05 12.10 -9.60
C GLY A 171 -10.94 11.44 -10.66
N GLU A 172 -12.23 11.81 -10.70
CA GLU A 172 -13.20 11.47 -11.77
C GLU A 172 -13.43 9.95 -11.99
N GLY A 173 -12.96 9.08 -11.08
CA GLY A 173 -13.09 7.64 -11.20
C GLY A 173 -14.42 7.05 -10.70
N LEU A 174 -15.24 7.81 -9.97
CA LEU A 174 -16.41 7.30 -9.25
C LEU A 174 -17.45 6.65 -10.19
N GLU A 175 -17.86 7.35 -11.24
CA GLU A 175 -18.90 6.84 -12.14
C GLU A 175 -18.41 5.63 -12.97
N ALA A 176 -17.14 5.65 -13.38
CA ALA A 176 -16.53 4.50 -14.03
C ALA A 176 -16.43 3.29 -13.10
N PHE A 177 -16.08 3.50 -11.82
CA PHE A 177 -16.04 2.44 -10.81
C PHE A 177 -17.44 1.89 -10.53
N ARG A 178 -18.44 2.77 -10.34
CA ARG A 178 -19.85 2.42 -10.11
C ARG A 178 -20.41 1.57 -11.24
N LYS A 179 -20.13 1.93 -12.49
CA LYS A 179 -20.53 1.10 -13.62
C LYS A 179 -19.88 -0.28 -13.54
N LYS A 180 -18.56 -0.31 -13.38
CA LYS A 180 -17.78 -1.54 -13.49
C LYS A 180 -18.04 -2.52 -12.35
N VAL A 181 -18.18 -2.04 -11.11
CA VAL A 181 -18.46 -2.88 -9.94
C VAL A 181 -19.79 -3.63 -10.06
N ASN A 182 -20.77 -3.07 -10.79
CA ASN A 182 -22.06 -3.72 -11.04
C ASN A 182 -22.06 -4.72 -12.21
N GLU A 183 -21.01 -4.73 -13.04
CA GLU A 183 -20.93 -5.56 -14.25
C GLU A 183 -19.98 -6.76 -14.09
N VAL A 184 -19.13 -6.76 -13.06
CA VAL A 184 -18.07 -7.75 -12.88
C VAL A 184 -18.43 -8.82 -11.83
N PRO A 185 -17.94 -10.05 -11.99
CA PRO A 185 -18.24 -11.14 -11.05
C PRO A 185 -17.52 -11.04 -9.70
N HIS A 186 -16.47 -10.23 -9.60
CA HIS A 186 -15.70 -10.05 -8.36
C HIS A 186 -14.81 -8.81 -8.43
N LEU A 187 -14.38 -8.34 -7.25
CA LEU A 187 -13.39 -7.30 -7.06
C LEU A 187 -12.10 -7.90 -6.48
N LEU A 188 -10.95 -7.60 -7.08
CA LEU A 188 -9.67 -7.75 -6.40
C LEU A 188 -9.33 -6.45 -5.66
N TYR A 189 -9.13 -6.56 -4.36
CA TYR A 189 -8.90 -5.43 -3.48
C TYR A 189 -7.45 -5.47 -2.98
N LEU A 190 -6.62 -4.50 -3.37
CA LEU A 190 -5.23 -4.43 -2.92
C LEU A 190 -5.15 -3.55 -1.66
N ALA A 191 -4.92 -4.19 -0.51
CA ALA A 191 -4.78 -3.51 0.77
C ALA A 191 -3.54 -2.61 0.82
N ASP A 192 -3.58 -1.65 1.75
CA ASP A 192 -2.45 -0.80 2.14
C ASP A 192 -2.13 -1.06 3.62
N ASN A 193 -2.46 -0.15 4.53
CA ASN A 193 -2.02 -0.19 5.93
C ASN A 193 -2.94 -0.97 6.87
N VAL A 194 -2.40 -1.40 8.01
CA VAL A 194 -3.16 -2.13 9.04
C VAL A 194 -4.38 -1.37 9.58
N GLY A 195 -4.25 -0.08 9.91
CA GLY A 195 -5.40 0.71 10.38
C GLY A 195 -6.53 0.78 9.35
N GLU A 196 -6.19 0.85 8.07
CA GLU A 196 -7.18 0.90 6.98
C GLU A 196 -8.00 -0.38 6.86
N THR A 197 -7.47 -1.54 7.24
CA THR A 197 -8.19 -2.82 7.09
C THR A 197 -9.55 -2.83 7.77
N VAL A 198 -9.73 -2.09 8.88
CA VAL A 198 -11.03 -1.95 9.55
C VAL A 198 -12.01 -1.11 8.71
N PHE A 199 -11.52 -0.04 8.08
CA PHE A 199 -12.33 0.84 7.24
C PHE A 199 -12.68 0.15 5.93
N ASP A 200 -11.72 -0.58 5.36
CA ASP A 200 -11.92 -1.41 4.18
C ASP A 200 -12.97 -2.48 4.43
N ARG A 201 -12.96 -3.11 5.61
CA ARG A 201 -14.00 -4.06 6.00
C ARG A 201 -15.40 -3.44 5.90
N VAL A 202 -15.61 -2.24 6.45
CA VAL A 202 -16.92 -1.57 6.40
C VAL A 202 -17.37 -1.33 4.97
N PHE A 203 -16.45 -0.94 4.08
CA PHE A 203 -16.77 -0.79 2.67
C PHE A 203 -17.10 -2.13 2.00
N ILE A 204 -16.31 -3.17 2.26
CA ILE A 204 -16.52 -4.50 1.68
C ILE A 204 -17.87 -5.08 2.13
N GLU A 205 -18.27 -4.87 3.39
CA GLU A 205 -19.59 -5.26 3.92
C GLU A 205 -20.77 -4.66 3.12
N SER A 206 -20.56 -3.55 2.40
CA SER A 206 -21.59 -2.88 1.60
C SER A 206 -21.59 -3.25 0.11
N LEU A 207 -20.71 -4.15 -0.33
CA LEU A 207 -20.61 -4.56 -1.73
C LEU A 207 -21.44 -5.82 -1.98
N ASP A 208 -22.21 -5.82 -3.08
CA ASP A 208 -23.01 -6.97 -3.50
C ASP A 208 -22.22 -8.02 -4.32
N ILE A 209 -20.91 -7.81 -4.49
CA ILE A 209 -20.03 -8.70 -5.25
C ILE A 209 -18.96 -9.33 -4.35
N PRO A 210 -18.51 -10.57 -4.66
CA PRO A 210 -17.38 -11.18 -3.97
C PRO A 210 -16.11 -10.33 -4.03
N VAL A 211 -15.40 -10.25 -2.91
CA VAL A 211 -14.12 -9.56 -2.80
C VAL A 211 -13.00 -10.55 -2.50
N MET A 212 -11.90 -10.46 -3.27
CA MET A 212 -10.61 -11.06 -2.92
C MET A 212 -9.71 -9.97 -2.37
N TYR A 213 -9.34 -10.05 -1.09
CA TYR A 213 -8.58 -9.03 -0.38
C TYR A 213 -7.10 -9.41 -0.29
N ALA A 214 -6.27 -8.67 -1.02
CA ALA A 214 -4.85 -8.95 -1.19
C ALA A 214 -3.98 -8.20 -0.19
N VAL A 215 -3.19 -8.96 0.58
CA VAL A 215 -2.27 -8.46 1.63
C VAL A 215 -0.83 -8.85 1.35
N LYS A 216 0.13 -8.24 2.07
CA LYS A 216 1.55 -8.58 1.95
C LYS A 216 1.84 -9.96 2.53
N SER A 217 2.87 -10.63 2.00
CA SER A 217 3.34 -11.92 2.52
C SER A 217 4.36 -11.79 3.65
N GLY A 218 4.61 -10.58 4.10
CA GLY A 218 5.39 -10.32 5.29
C GLY A 218 5.55 -8.83 5.56
N PRO A 219 6.17 -8.50 6.70
CA PRO A 219 6.26 -7.13 7.18
C PRO A 219 7.06 -6.24 6.23
N VAL A 220 6.42 -5.16 5.81
CA VAL A 220 7.01 -4.07 5.05
C VAL A 220 6.27 -2.80 5.44
N LEU A 221 7.00 -1.85 6.04
CA LEU A 221 6.37 -0.65 6.64
C LEU A 221 5.19 -1.05 7.54
N ASN A 222 4.12 -0.27 7.51
CA ASN A 222 2.87 -0.52 8.22
C ASN A 222 1.81 -1.22 7.35
N ASP A 223 2.19 -1.78 6.20
CA ASP A 223 1.29 -2.50 5.30
C ASP A 223 0.71 -3.76 5.98
N ALA A 224 -0.54 -4.08 5.63
CA ALA A 224 -1.27 -5.21 6.18
C ALA A 224 -0.76 -6.55 5.67
N THR A 225 -0.63 -7.50 6.60
CA THR A 225 -0.37 -8.92 6.35
C THR A 225 -1.62 -9.76 6.58
N LEU A 226 -1.55 -11.06 6.30
CA LEU A 226 -2.64 -12.01 6.61
C LEU A 226 -3.10 -11.92 8.06
N LYS A 227 -2.16 -11.83 9.01
CA LYS A 227 -2.48 -11.71 10.44
C LYS A 227 -3.29 -10.45 10.73
N ASP A 228 -2.94 -9.34 10.09
CA ASP A 228 -3.57 -8.04 10.33
C ASP A 228 -4.98 -8.00 9.74
N ALA A 229 -5.18 -8.55 8.53
CA ALA A 229 -6.50 -8.67 7.92
C ALA A 229 -7.45 -9.59 8.70
N LEU A 230 -6.93 -10.71 9.24
CA LEU A 230 -7.70 -11.58 10.15
C LEU A 230 -8.09 -10.84 11.43
N ALA A 231 -7.18 -10.05 12.01
CA ALA A 231 -7.49 -9.26 13.21
C ALA A 231 -8.60 -8.22 12.95
N ALA A 232 -8.65 -7.63 11.75
CA ALA A 232 -9.74 -6.75 11.33
C ALA A 232 -11.06 -7.48 11.00
N GLY A 233 -11.03 -8.80 10.87
CA GLY A 233 -12.18 -9.63 10.50
C GLY A 233 -12.53 -9.56 9.02
N ILE A 234 -11.53 -9.32 8.16
CA ILE A 234 -11.72 -9.31 6.70
C ILE A 234 -12.17 -10.68 6.18
N ASP A 235 -11.73 -11.77 6.80
CA ASP A 235 -12.12 -13.15 6.46
C ASP A 235 -13.62 -13.43 6.59
N GLN A 236 -14.34 -12.58 7.32
CA GLN A 236 -15.79 -12.67 7.45
C GLN A 236 -16.53 -12.09 6.23
N VAL A 237 -15.85 -11.31 5.39
CA VAL A 237 -16.46 -10.50 4.33
C VAL A 237 -15.75 -10.64 2.97
N ALA A 238 -14.56 -11.24 2.93
CA ALA A 238 -13.75 -11.42 1.74
C ALA A 238 -12.84 -12.66 1.82
N GLU A 239 -12.43 -13.18 0.66
CA GLU A 239 -11.35 -14.16 0.57
C GLU A 239 -10.00 -13.45 0.70
N ILE A 240 -9.22 -13.75 1.73
CA ILE A 240 -7.88 -13.16 1.89
C ILE A 240 -6.88 -13.90 1.02
N VAL A 241 -6.15 -13.16 0.19
CA VAL A 241 -5.07 -13.67 -0.65
C VAL A 241 -3.76 -12.94 -0.34
N GLU A 242 -2.65 -13.63 -0.51
CA GLU A 242 -1.34 -13.02 -0.30
C GLU A 242 -0.67 -12.66 -1.64
N THR A 243 -0.05 -11.48 -1.70
CA THR A 243 0.68 -11.02 -2.89
C THR A 243 1.94 -11.84 -3.19
N GLY A 244 2.52 -12.52 -2.19
CA GLY A 244 3.83 -13.16 -2.31
C GLY A 244 5.00 -12.18 -2.28
N SER A 245 4.78 -10.92 -1.90
CA SER A 245 5.79 -9.87 -1.88
C SER A 245 5.90 -9.19 -0.52
N TRP A 246 7.11 -8.71 -0.22
CA TRP A 246 7.48 -7.87 0.94
C TRP A 246 7.89 -6.47 0.47
N ALA A 247 7.22 -5.96 -0.56
CA ALA A 247 7.42 -4.62 -1.09
C ALA A 247 6.22 -3.73 -0.74
N PRO A 248 6.43 -2.44 -0.44
CA PRO A 248 5.32 -1.51 -0.31
C PRO A 248 4.71 -1.29 -1.68
N GLY A 249 3.38 -1.19 -1.72
CA GLY A 249 2.63 -1.23 -2.98
C GLY A 249 2.63 -2.62 -3.64
N THR A 250 2.31 -2.69 -4.92
CA THR A 250 2.19 -3.97 -5.64
C THR A 250 3.14 -4.00 -6.81
N ILE A 251 4.34 -4.55 -6.60
CA ILE A 251 5.32 -4.71 -7.67
C ILE A 251 5.12 -6.08 -8.31
N LEU A 252 4.27 -6.16 -9.34
CA LEU A 252 3.80 -7.45 -9.91
C LEU A 252 4.92 -8.45 -10.24
N TYR A 253 6.05 -8.00 -10.80
CA TYR A 253 7.15 -8.90 -11.16
C TYR A 253 7.90 -9.49 -9.94
N GLN A 254 7.72 -8.89 -8.76
CA GLN A 254 8.23 -9.38 -7.47
C GLN A 254 7.18 -10.23 -6.72
N SER A 255 5.91 -10.15 -7.11
CA SER A 255 4.82 -10.95 -6.54
C SER A 255 4.90 -12.43 -6.97
N SER A 256 4.20 -13.31 -6.25
CA SER A 256 4.12 -14.73 -6.60
C SER A 256 3.45 -14.96 -7.95
N ASP A 257 3.78 -16.07 -8.64
CA ASP A 257 3.12 -16.41 -9.90
C ASP A 257 1.62 -16.63 -9.73
N LYS A 258 1.20 -17.20 -8.59
CA LYS A 258 -0.21 -17.36 -8.22
C LYS A 258 -0.91 -16.00 -8.17
N PHE A 259 -0.30 -15.01 -7.49
CA PHE A 259 -0.88 -13.68 -7.39
C PHE A 259 -0.88 -12.94 -8.73
N GLN A 260 0.18 -13.06 -9.54
CA GLN A 260 0.23 -12.46 -10.88
C GLN A 260 -0.88 -13.00 -11.80
N GLN A 261 -1.15 -14.31 -11.75
CA GLN A 261 -2.24 -14.93 -12.48
C GLN A 261 -3.61 -14.43 -12.00
N LEU A 262 -3.80 -14.37 -10.67
CA LEU A 262 -5.01 -13.81 -10.07
C LEU A 262 -5.23 -12.37 -10.51
N PHE A 263 -4.24 -11.49 -10.32
CA PHE A 263 -4.30 -10.09 -10.74
C PHE A 263 -4.65 -9.96 -12.22
N LYS A 264 -4.02 -10.77 -13.10
CA LYS A 264 -4.30 -10.76 -14.54
C LYS A 264 -5.76 -11.14 -14.83
N ALA A 265 -6.28 -12.16 -14.16
CA ALA A 265 -7.64 -12.68 -14.34
C ALA A 265 -8.72 -11.76 -13.74
N SER A 266 -8.38 -10.93 -12.76
CA SER A 266 -9.35 -10.02 -12.13
C SER A 266 -9.83 -8.93 -13.11
N PRO A 267 -11.16 -8.78 -13.30
CA PRO A 267 -11.75 -7.83 -14.24
C PRO A 267 -11.84 -6.39 -13.68
N LEU A 268 -11.81 -6.26 -12.36
CA LEU A 268 -11.79 -5.00 -11.62
C LEU A 268 -10.84 -5.13 -10.44
N VAL A 269 -10.03 -4.09 -10.22
CA VAL A 269 -9.11 -3.97 -9.11
C VAL A 269 -9.32 -2.63 -8.43
N LEU A 270 -9.53 -2.63 -7.11
CA LEU A 270 -9.44 -1.44 -6.28
C LEU A 270 -8.10 -1.48 -5.54
N SER A 271 -7.31 -0.44 -5.68
CA SER A 271 -5.91 -0.38 -5.29
C SER A 271 -5.71 0.74 -4.28
N LYS A 272 -5.49 0.39 -3.01
CA LYS A 272 -5.44 1.37 -1.91
C LYS A 272 -4.08 2.03 -1.79
N GLY A 273 -4.08 3.31 -1.48
CA GLY A 273 -2.89 4.00 -1.00
C GLY A 273 -1.89 4.42 -2.08
N GLN A 274 -0.97 5.28 -1.64
CA GLN A 274 0.01 5.91 -2.52
C GLN A 274 1.01 4.90 -3.07
N ALA A 275 1.46 3.94 -2.25
CA ALA A 275 2.48 2.99 -2.67
C ALA A 275 1.99 2.07 -3.80
N ASN A 276 0.72 1.64 -3.74
CA ASN A 276 0.13 0.90 -4.83
C ASN A 276 -0.02 1.78 -6.10
N TYR A 277 -0.47 3.03 -5.99
CA TYR A 277 -0.52 3.95 -7.15
C TYR A 277 0.84 4.11 -7.82
N GLU A 278 1.90 4.41 -7.05
CA GLU A 278 3.25 4.60 -7.57
C GLU A 278 3.81 3.37 -8.30
N THR A 279 3.38 2.18 -7.91
CA THR A 279 3.89 0.90 -8.44
C THR A 279 3.02 0.29 -9.55
N MET A 280 1.79 0.79 -9.74
CA MET A 280 0.77 0.14 -10.60
C MET A 280 0.10 1.08 -11.62
N ASP A 281 0.48 2.35 -11.72
CA ASP A 281 -0.19 3.39 -12.55
C ASP A 281 -0.41 2.98 -14.03
N GLU A 282 0.40 2.06 -14.57
CA GLU A 282 0.31 1.59 -15.96
C GLU A 282 -0.20 0.14 -16.08
N GLN A 283 -1.19 -0.25 -15.28
CA GLN A 283 -1.78 -1.60 -15.29
C GLN A 283 -3.18 -1.68 -15.92
N GLY A 284 -3.61 -0.64 -16.63
CA GLY A 284 -4.86 -0.64 -17.40
C GLY A 284 -6.07 -0.06 -16.68
N GLU A 285 -7.13 0.16 -17.45
CA GLU A 285 -8.44 0.70 -17.01
C GLU A 285 -9.22 -0.21 -16.05
N LYS A 286 -8.70 -1.40 -15.73
CA LYS A 286 -9.26 -2.28 -14.70
C LYS A 286 -8.85 -1.90 -13.29
N VAL A 287 -7.79 -1.11 -13.13
CA VAL A 287 -7.30 -0.69 -11.82
C VAL A 287 -7.88 0.67 -11.47
N PHE A 288 -8.42 0.80 -10.27
CA PHE A 288 -8.87 2.04 -9.69
C PHE A 288 -8.03 2.30 -8.44
N PHE A 289 -7.48 3.51 -8.34
CA PHE A 289 -6.62 3.92 -7.24
C PHE A 289 -7.42 4.76 -6.26
N LEU A 290 -7.51 4.29 -5.02
CA LEU A 290 -8.22 4.96 -3.94
C LEU A 290 -7.22 5.36 -2.85
N LEU A 291 -6.99 6.66 -2.68
CA LEU A 291 -5.96 7.17 -1.77
C LEU A 291 -6.26 8.58 -1.27
N ARG A 292 -5.62 8.96 -0.16
CA ARG A 292 -5.50 10.35 0.31
C ARG A 292 -4.18 10.94 -0.21
N VAL A 293 -4.20 12.17 -0.70
CA VAL A 293 -2.99 12.83 -1.21
C VAL A 293 -2.09 13.25 -0.03
N LYS A 294 -0.94 12.58 0.15
CA LYS A 294 -0.07 12.75 1.32
C LYS A 294 1.18 13.60 1.08
N CYS A 295 1.53 13.91 -0.18
CA CYS A 295 2.75 14.68 -0.47
C CYS A 295 2.60 15.62 -1.68
N PRO A 296 3.39 16.71 -1.74
CA PRO A 296 3.30 17.69 -2.83
C PRO A 296 3.53 17.09 -4.22
N VAL A 297 4.47 16.14 -4.34
CA VAL A 297 4.76 15.45 -5.60
C VAL A 297 3.52 14.74 -6.14
N LEU A 298 2.76 14.08 -5.25
CA LEU A 298 1.54 13.41 -5.64
C LEU A 298 0.40 14.39 -5.93
N SER A 299 0.32 15.47 -5.16
CA SER A 299 -0.65 16.55 -5.35
C SER A 299 -0.55 17.17 -6.74
N GLU A 300 0.67 17.50 -7.17
CA GLU A 300 0.94 18.03 -8.50
C GLU A 300 0.60 17.02 -9.60
N ARG A 301 0.99 15.75 -9.43
CA ARG A 301 0.75 14.69 -10.42
C ARG A 301 -0.74 14.39 -10.61
N LEU A 302 -1.51 14.39 -9.52
CA LEU A 302 -2.95 14.12 -9.55
C LEU A 302 -3.78 15.37 -9.85
N ASN A 303 -3.18 16.57 -9.78
CA ASN A 303 -3.88 17.85 -9.78
C ASN A 303 -4.99 17.89 -8.71
N VAL A 304 -4.66 17.39 -7.50
CA VAL A 304 -5.58 17.33 -6.35
C VAL A 304 -4.86 17.89 -5.12
N PRO A 305 -5.50 18.74 -4.30
CA PRO A 305 -4.89 19.29 -3.09
C PRO A 305 -4.41 18.23 -2.10
N LEU A 306 -3.36 18.58 -1.34
CA LEU A 306 -2.91 17.80 -0.18
C LEU A 306 -4.08 17.56 0.79
N GLY A 307 -4.17 16.33 1.28
CA GLY A 307 -5.18 15.93 2.26
C GLY A 307 -6.49 15.42 1.65
N ASN A 308 -6.77 15.70 0.37
CA ASN A 308 -8.02 15.29 -0.27
C ASN A 308 -8.00 13.80 -0.67
N LEU A 309 -9.20 13.23 -0.76
CA LEU A 309 -9.43 11.87 -1.24
C LEU A 309 -9.51 11.82 -2.76
N VAL A 310 -8.94 10.78 -3.35
CA VAL A 310 -8.91 10.53 -4.79
C VAL A 310 -9.37 9.12 -5.08
N LEU A 311 -10.28 8.99 -6.04
CA LEU A 311 -10.54 7.76 -6.78
C LEU A 311 -10.23 8.01 -8.26
N LYS A 312 -9.16 7.39 -8.76
CA LYS A 312 -8.69 7.57 -10.14
C LYS A 312 -8.70 6.24 -10.89
N GLN A 313 -9.26 6.21 -12.09
CA GLN A 313 -9.11 5.06 -12.98
C GLN A 313 -7.70 5.04 -13.61
N GLY A 314 -7.10 3.86 -13.66
CA GLY A 314 -5.80 3.64 -14.31
C GLY A 314 -5.85 3.86 -15.80
N ASN A 315 -4.70 4.23 -16.38
CA ASN A 315 -4.62 4.55 -17.80
C ASN A 315 -4.76 3.28 -18.67
N PRO A 316 -5.29 3.40 -19.90
CA PRO A 316 -5.30 2.32 -20.87
C PRO A 316 -3.91 1.72 -21.08
N LEU A 317 -3.84 0.41 -21.30
CA LEU A 317 -2.61 -0.23 -21.76
C LEU A 317 -2.40 0.15 -23.23
N ASN A 318 -1.26 0.80 -23.51
CA ASN A 318 -0.82 1.12 -24.87
C ASN A 318 -0.53 -0.14 -25.70
#